data_AF-A0A7T4QV98-F1
#
_entry.id   AF-A0A7T4QV98-F1
#
_cell.length_a   1.000
_cell.length_b   1.000
_cell.length_c   1.000
_cell.angle_alpha   90.00
_cell.angle_beta   90.00
_cell.angle_gamma   90.00
#
_symmetry.space_group_name_H-M   'P 1'
#
loop_
_entity.id
_entity.type
_entity.pdbx_description
1 polymer ?
#
loop_
_entity_poly.entity_id
_entity_poly.type
_entity_poly.pdbx_seq_one_letter_code
_entity_poly.pdbx_strand_id
1 'polypeptide(L)'
;MRKKKVILDYSGISDHEFNTMIGKVLDCLDGHTLLTDLPIPLADLKTQADDFKLKWQKASRGGSLLEIEEKNESKKALVQSLRSIAFYVNTVADGSRSILLSSGLILELDPRNVEVPAVVKEVALLDGKQRDQLQVRFKPLKEAILYEYQVSNELDQFEQPIWGETFQASSSYGNVFSPTKPGYVYYLRVRARNRRGIGDWCDVVSLTAR
;
A
#
# COMPACT_ATOMS: atom_id res chain seq x y z
N MET A 1 11.54 4.15 19.34
CA MET A 1 10.78 4.82 18.26
C MET A 1 11.48 4.54 16.94
N ARG A 2 10.74 4.26 15.85
CA ARG A 2 11.36 4.10 14.53
C ARG A 2 11.89 5.47 14.08
N LYS A 3 13.19 5.55 13.77
CA LYS A 3 13.82 6.78 13.28
C LYS A 3 13.22 7.13 11.91
N LYS A 4 12.85 8.40 11.71
CA LYS A 4 12.44 8.90 10.39
C LYS A 4 13.61 8.77 9.42
N LYS A 5 13.30 8.43 8.17
CA LYS A 5 14.28 8.29 7.08
C LYS A 5 13.73 8.92 5.82
N VAL A 6 14.60 9.31 4.92
CA VAL A 6 14.31 9.67 3.54
C VAL A 6 14.19 8.40 2.70
N ILE A 7 13.31 8.40 1.70
CA ILE A 7 13.15 7.28 0.78
C ILE A 7 14.40 7.09 -0.09
N LEU A 8 14.75 5.83 -0.37
CA LEU A 8 15.93 5.49 -1.18
C LEU A 8 15.57 5.17 -2.64
N ASP A 9 14.29 4.88 -2.89
CA ASP A 9 13.79 4.50 -4.20
C ASP A 9 12.85 5.58 -4.73
N TYR A 10 13.21 6.10 -5.90
CA TYR A 10 12.50 7.16 -6.63
C TYR A 10 11.98 6.67 -7.99
N SER A 11 12.08 5.36 -8.28
CA SER A 11 11.68 4.78 -9.56
C SER A 11 10.20 4.95 -9.88
N GLY A 12 9.34 4.95 -8.85
CA GLY A 12 7.89 5.08 -8.98
C GLY A 12 7.36 6.50 -9.20
N ILE A 13 8.22 7.53 -9.17
CA ILE A 13 7.81 8.93 -9.33
C ILE A 13 7.64 9.26 -10.82
N SER A 14 6.61 10.03 -11.17
CA SER A 14 6.39 10.49 -12.54
C SER A 14 7.53 11.41 -13.01
N ASP A 15 7.82 11.43 -14.32
CA ASP A 15 9.00 12.16 -14.83
C ASP A 15 8.94 13.67 -14.56
N HIS A 16 7.73 14.26 -14.63
CA HIS A 16 7.51 15.68 -14.32
C HIS A 16 7.77 15.99 -12.84
N GLU A 17 7.22 15.17 -11.92
CA GLU A 17 7.42 15.33 -10.49
C GLU A 17 8.89 15.12 -10.12
N PHE A 18 9.54 14.13 -10.72
CA PHE A 18 10.95 13.82 -10.52
C PHE A 18 11.85 15.01 -10.91
N ASN A 19 11.64 15.61 -12.09
CA ASN A 19 12.39 16.78 -12.53
C ASN A 19 12.23 17.98 -11.56
N THR A 20 11.01 18.22 -11.08
CA THR A 20 10.73 19.31 -10.13
C THR A 20 11.37 19.05 -8.77
N MET A 21 11.36 17.79 -8.32
CA MET A 21 11.97 17.37 -7.07
C MET A 21 13.49 17.55 -7.10
N ILE A 22 14.16 17.12 -8.17
CA ILE A 22 15.62 17.21 -8.30
C ILE A 22 16.11 18.66 -8.23
N GLY A 23 15.40 19.60 -8.87
CA GLY A 23 15.72 21.02 -8.78
C GLY A 23 15.70 21.51 -7.32
N LYS A 24 14.65 21.15 -6.57
CA LYS A 24 14.55 21.49 -5.14
C LYS A 24 15.65 20.87 -4.30
N VAL A 25 16.00 19.60 -4.56
CA VAL A 25 17.07 18.91 -3.84
C VAL A 25 18.41 19.59 -4.09
N LEU A 26 18.71 19.98 -5.34
CA LEU A 26 19.91 20.73 -5.68
C LEU A 26 19.98 22.06 -4.92
N ASP A 27 18.89 22.83 -4.91
CA ASP A 27 18.82 24.12 -4.21
C ASP A 27 18.97 23.96 -2.69
N CYS A 28 18.45 22.87 -2.12
CA CYS A 28 18.54 22.57 -0.69
C CYS A 28 19.92 22.06 -0.24
N LEU A 29 20.65 21.38 -1.13
CA LEU A 29 21.99 20.88 -0.85
C LEU A 29 23.08 21.93 -1.08
N ASP A 30 22.82 22.92 -1.93
CA ASP A 30 23.76 24.02 -2.16
C ASP A 30 23.95 24.88 -0.91
N GLY A 31 25.19 24.97 -0.42
CA GLY A 31 25.53 25.73 0.79
C GLY A 31 25.06 25.12 2.13
N HIS A 32 24.64 23.85 2.16
CA HIS A 32 24.15 23.23 3.40
C HIS A 32 25.28 22.99 4.42
N THR A 33 25.14 23.53 5.63
CA THR A 33 26.21 23.54 6.66
C THR A 33 26.53 22.17 7.26
N LEU A 34 25.58 21.24 7.23
CA LEU A 34 25.73 19.90 7.83
C LEU A 34 25.98 18.78 6.81
N LEU A 35 25.77 19.05 5.52
CA LEU A 35 25.86 18.05 4.45
C LEU A 35 27.04 18.39 3.54
N THR A 36 28.23 18.44 4.14
CA THR A 36 29.45 18.95 3.48
C THR A 36 30.21 17.88 2.71
N ASP A 37 30.09 16.60 3.07
CA ASP A 37 30.83 15.49 2.44
C ASP A 37 29.89 14.61 1.63
N LEU A 38 29.42 15.15 0.49
CA LEU A 38 28.50 14.44 -0.37
C LEU A 38 29.24 13.31 -1.11
N PRO A 39 28.69 12.08 -1.12
CA PRO A 39 29.32 10.93 -1.79
C PRO A 39 29.42 11.11 -3.31
N ILE A 40 28.63 12.02 -3.88
CA ILE A 40 28.67 12.41 -5.28
C ILE A 40 28.77 13.94 -5.32
N PRO A 41 29.72 14.51 -6.09
CA PRO A 41 29.84 15.94 -6.24
C PRO A 41 28.53 16.57 -6.75
N LEU A 42 28.17 17.73 -6.20
CA LEU A 42 26.99 18.48 -6.66
C LEU A 42 27.08 18.85 -8.16
N ALA A 43 28.28 19.05 -8.69
CA ALA A 43 28.52 19.32 -10.10
C ALA A 43 28.09 18.13 -10.99
N ASP A 44 28.39 16.91 -10.58
CA ASP A 44 28.03 15.70 -11.32
C ASP A 44 26.52 15.48 -11.26
N LEU A 45 25.90 15.69 -10.10
CA LEU A 45 24.45 15.57 -9.96
C LEU A 45 23.70 16.62 -10.81
N LYS A 46 24.21 17.86 -10.86
CA LYS A 46 23.66 18.91 -11.72
C LYS A 46 23.75 18.53 -13.20
N THR A 47 24.90 18.00 -13.62
CA THR A 47 25.11 17.53 -14.99
C THR A 47 24.14 16.40 -15.36
N GLN A 48 23.95 15.42 -14.47
CA GLN A 48 22.99 14.33 -14.67
C GLN A 48 21.54 14.83 -14.70
N ALA A 49 21.19 15.81 -13.87
CA ALA A 49 19.87 16.44 -13.86
C ALA A 49 19.58 17.19 -15.17
N ASP A 50 20.56 17.94 -15.67
CA ASP A 50 20.44 18.65 -16.95
C ASP A 50 20.33 17.69 -18.14
N ASP A 51 21.11 16.60 -18.18
CA ASP A 51 21.00 15.55 -19.20
C ASP A 51 19.61 14.89 -19.20
N PHE A 52 19.10 14.50 -18.02
CA PHE A 52 17.76 13.95 -17.89
C PHE A 52 16.69 14.94 -18.37
N LYS A 53 16.80 16.23 -18.00
CA LYS A 53 15.85 17.27 -18.42
C LYS A 53 15.82 17.44 -19.94
N LEU A 54 16.97 17.43 -20.59
CA LEU A 54 17.07 17.53 -22.06
C LEU A 54 16.45 16.30 -22.75
N LYS A 55 16.77 15.08 -22.28
CA LYS A 55 16.21 13.83 -22.82
C LYS A 55 14.70 13.73 -22.59
N TRP A 56 14.22 14.15 -21.41
CA TRP A 56 12.79 14.21 -21.10
C TRP A 56 12.04 15.19 -22.01
N GLN A 57 12.59 16.37 -22.27
CA GLN A 57 11.97 17.35 -23.19
C GLN A 57 11.82 16.81 -24.62
N LYS A 58 12.79 16.02 -25.11
CA LYS A 58 12.71 15.36 -26.42
C LYS A 58 11.65 14.24 -26.42
N ALA A 59 11.74 13.32 -25.46
CA ALA A 59 10.81 12.20 -25.34
C ALA A 59 9.36 12.64 -25.14
N SER A 60 9.12 13.71 -24.36
CA SER A 60 7.78 14.23 -24.06
C SER A 60 7.06 14.83 -25.27
N ARG A 61 7.75 15.16 -26.37
CA ARG A 61 7.17 15.72 -27.60
C ARG A 61 6.75 14.65 -28.63
N GLY A 62 6.62 13.40 -28.20
CA GLY A 62 6.34 12.26 -29.08
C GLY A 62 7.61 11.62 -29.63
N GLY A 63 8.66 11.54 -28.80
CA GLY A 63 9.95 11.00 -29.19
C GLY A 63 9.89 9.54 -29.66
N SER A 64 10.91 9.14 -30.41
CA SER A 64 11.11 7.76 -30.87
C SER A 64 11.37 6.79 -29.71
N LEU A 65 11.23 5.48 -29.96
CA LEU A 65 11.49 4.45 -28.93
C LEU A 65 12.91 4.58 -28.33
N LEU A 66 13.90 4.96 -29.14
CA LEU A 66 15.27 5.17 -28.68
C LEU A 66 15.38 6.34 -27.69
N GLU A 67 14.73 7.46 -27.97
CA GLU A 67 14.74 8.65 -27.08
C GLU A 67 14.02 8.37 -25.75
N ILE A 68 12.99 7.52 -25.78
CA ILE A 68 12.29 7.07 -24.56
C ILE A 68 13.23 6.20 -23.70
N GLU A 69 13.97 5.27 -24.32
CA GLU A 69 14.93 4.42 -23.61
C GLU A 69 16.12 5.23 -23.06
N GLU A 70 16.69 6.17 -23.83
CA GLU A 70 17.76 7.07 -23.36
C GLU A 70 17.32 7.91 -22.14
N LYS A 71 16.06 8.37 -22.14
CA LYS A 71 15.44 9.06 -21.01
C LYS A 71 15.29 8.12 -19.80
N ASN A 72 14.86 6.87 -20.00
CA ASN A 72 14.73 5.90 -18.92
C ASN A 72 16.09 5.52 -18.32
N GLU A 73 17.13 5.41 -19.15
CA GLU A 73 18.50 5.13 -18.73
C GLU A 73 19.09 6.30 -17.91
N SER A 74 18.93 7.54 -18.39
CA SER A 74 19.36 8.73 -17.64
C SER A 74 18.61 8.88 -16.31
N LYS A 75 17.30 8.59 -16.28
CA LYS A 75 16.52 8.54 -15.03
C LYS A 75 17.10 7.50 -14.06
N LYS A 76 17.41 6.30 -14.54
CA LYS A 76 17.96 5.22 -13.71
C LYS A 76 19.32 5.60 -13.11
N ALA A 77 20.21 6.20 -13.89
CA ALA A 77 21.50 6.69 -13.42
C ALA A 77 21.33 7.76 -12.33
N LEU A 78 20.42 8.72 -12.55
CA LEU A 78 20.14 9.79 -11.58
C LEU A 78 19.51 9.26 -10.28
N VAL A 79 18.63 8.27 -10.38
CA VAL A 79 18.04 7.59 -9.21
C VAL A 79 19.13 6.86 -8.39
N GLN A 80 20.12 6.25 -9.04
CA GLN A 80 21.26 5.64 -8.34
C GLN A 80 22.09 6.68 -7.58
N SER A 81 22.37 7.83 -8.22
CA SER A 81 23.09 8.93 -7.57
C SER A 81 22.31 9.48 -6.37
N LEU A 82 21.02 9.75 -6.54
CA LEU A 82 20.13 10.20 -5.47
C LEU A 82 20.03 9.18 -4.34
N ARG A 83 20.07 7.88 -4.64
CA ARG A 83 20.05 6.83 -3.62
C ARG A 83 21.29 6.88 -2.73
N SER A 84 22.47 7.12 -3.29
CA SER A 84 23.71 7.28 -2.52
C SER A 84 23.65 8.51 -1.61
N ILE A 85 23.15 9.63 -2.13
CA ILE A 85 22.98 10.86 -1.34
C ILE A 85 21.91 10.67 -0.25
N ALA A 86 20.78 10.05 -0.57
CA ALA A 86 19.73 9.77 0.40
C ALA A 86 20.23 8.83 1.51
N PHE A 87 21.10 7.87 1.20
CA PHE A 87 21.76 7.05 2.21
C PHE A 87 22.67 7.89 3.12
N TYR A 88 23.51 8.75 2.54
CA TYR A 88 24.37 9.66 3.29
C TYR A 88 23.57 10.60 4.21
N VAL A 89 22.53 11.26 3.69
CA VAL A 89 21.63 12.13 4.46
C VAL A 89 20.98 11.35 5.61
N ASN A 90 20.54 10.12 5.37
CA ASN A 90 20.00 9.26 6.42
C ASN A 90 21.02 8.92 7.51
N THR A 91 22.29 8.71 7.15
CA THR A 91 23.35 8.47 8.13
C THR A 91 23.72 9.70 8.95
N VAL A 92 23.79 10.89 8.32
CA VAL A 92 24.14 12.14 8.99
C VAL A 92 23.01 12.66 9.87
N ALA A 93 21.78 12.58 9.39
CA ALA A 93 20.62 13.09 10.13
C ALA A 93 20.27 12.25 11.37
N ASP A 94 20.63 10.96 11.40
CA ASP A 94 20.32 9.99 12.46
C ASP A 94 18.88 10.05 13.03
N GLY A 95 17.90 10.37 12.17
CA GLY A 95 16.49 10.52 12.54
C GLY A 95 16.05 11.93 12.96
N SER A 96 16.93 12.92 12.90
CA SER A 96 16.59 14.35 13.08
C SER A 96 15.73 14.84 11.92
N ARG A 97 14.45 15.09 12.21
CA ARG A 97 13.48 15.52 11.21
C ARG A 97 13.86 16.85 10.55
N SER A 98 14.51 17.77 11.28
CA SER A 98 14.91 19.07 10.75
C SER A 98 15.97 18.93 9.65
N ILE A 99 16.97 18.06 9.85
CA ILE A 99 18.05 17.82 8.87
C ILE A 99 17.51 17.06 7.66
N LEU A 100 16.60 16.11 7.87
CA LEU A 100 15.98 15.40 6.75
C LEU A 100 15.10 16.33 5.90
N LEU A 101 14.34 17.24 6.52
CA LEU A 101 13.52 18.21 5.80
C LEU A 101 14.35 19.25 5.07
N SER A 102 15.49 19.68 5.64
CA SER A 102 16.37 20.66 5.00
C SER A 102 17.12 20.10 3.79
N SER A 103 17.22 18.78 3.63
CA SER A 103 17.83 18.13 2.45
C SER A 103 16.99 18.20 1.17
N GLY A 104 15.71 18.59 1.26
CA GLY A 104 14.78 18.64 0.12
C GLY A 104 14.32 17.27 -0.40
N LEU A 105 14.79 16.16 0.18
CA LEU A 105 14.42 14.81 -0.21
C LEU A 105 13.06 14.38 0.38
N ILE A 106 12.42 13.38 -0.25
CA ILE A 106 11.12 12.88 0.19
C ILE A 106 11.29 12.01 1.43
N LEU A 107 10.58 12.35 2.50
CA LEU A 107 10.53 11.56 3.73
C LEU A 107 9.72 10.27 3.55
N GLU A 108 10.14 9.21 4.22
CA GLU A 108 9.32 8.02 4.41
C GLU A 108 8.01 8.42 5.11
N LEU A 109 6.90 7.94 4.56
CA LEU A 109 5.58 8.13 5.15
C LEU A 109 5.58 7.61 6.58
N ASP A 110 4.99 8.39 7.48
CA ASP A 110 4.81 7.93 8.85
C ASP A 110 3.98 6.65 8.85
N PRO A 111 4.34 5.65 9.68
CA PRO A 111 3.51 4.48 9.84
C PRO A 111 2.13 4.95 10.28
N ARG A 112 1.12 4.67 9.44
CA ARG A 112 -0.27 4.95 9.79
C ARG A 112 -0.56 4.18 11.08
N ASN A 113 -1.01 4.87 12.12
CA ASN A 113 -1.60 4.22 13.26
C ASN A 113 -2.88 3.55 12.77
N VAL A 114 -2.78 2.25 12.51
CA VAL A 114 -3.95 1.42 12.24
C VAL A 114 -4.56 1.08 13.58
N GLU A 115 -5.86 1.31 13.72
CA GLU A 115 -6.63 0.88 14.89
C GLU A 115 -7.11 -0.56 14.69
N VAL A 116 -7.81 -1.13 15.68
CA VAL A 116 -8.47 -2.43 15.49
C VAL A 116 -9.59 -2.23 14.44
N PRO A 117 -9.77 -3.17 13.49
CA PRO A 117 -10.79 -3.01 12.46
C PRO A 117 -12.18 -2.83 13.07
N ALA A 118 -12.97 -1.91 12.51
CA ALA A 118 -14.38 -1.76 12.86
C ALA A 118 -15.20 -3.01 12.47
N VAL A 119 -16.45 -3.07 12.96
CA VAL A 119 -17.41 -4.11 12.59
C VAL A 119 -17.67 -4.09 11.08
N VAL A 120 -17.63 -5.28 10.45
CA VAL A 120 -17.92 -5.44 9.02
C VAL A 120 -19.41 -5.17 8.75
N LYS A 121 -19.71 -4.36 7.73
CA LYS A 121 -21.07 -3.96 7.37
C LYS A 121 -21.52 -4.57 6.04
N GLU A 122 -22.83 -4.49 5.78
CA GLU A 122 -23.46 -4.95 4.53
C GLU A 122 -23.11 -6.41 4.21
N VAL A 123 -23.10 -7.25 5.26
CA VAL A 123 -22.89 -8.69 5.12
C VAL A 123 -24.14 -9.30 4.52
N ALA A 124 -23.96 -10.15 3.52
CA ALA A 124 -25.03 -10.82 2.81
C ALA A 124 -24.59 -12.23 2.40
N LEU A 125 -25.51 -13.18 2.56
CA LEU A 125 -25.45 -14.48 1.91
C LEU A 125 -26.27 -14.40 0.63
N LEU A 126 -25.73 -14.95 -0.45
CA LEU A 126 -26.41 -15.09 -1.73
C LEU A 126 -26.29 -16.54 -2.21
N ASP A 127 -27.24 -16.99 -3.03
CA ASP A 127 -27.10 -18.26 -3.72
C ASP A 127 -25.88 -18.22 -4.65
N GLY A 128 -25.09 -19.29 -4.62
CA GLY A 128 -23.88 -19.42 -5.45
C GLY A 128 -24.19 -19.60 -6.92
N LYS A 129 -23.15 -19.51 -7.76
CA LYS A 129 -23.28 -19.71 -9.22
C LYS A 129 -23.50 -21.17 -9.61
N GLN A 130 -23.13 -22.10 -8.74
CA GLN A 130 -23.33 -23.53 -8.92
C GLN A 130 -24.32 -24.05 -7.86
N ARG A 131 -24.87 -25.25 -8.09
CA ARG A 131 -25.70 -25.93 -7.09
C ARG A 131 -24.91 -26.17 -5.82
N ASP A 132 -25.59 -26.18 -4.68
CA ASP A 132 -25.01 -26.50 -3.37
C ASP A 132 -23.90 -25.52 -2.94
N GLN A 133 -24.02 -24.26 -3.34
CA GLN A 133 -23.08 -23.19 -2.99
C GLN A 133 -23.78 -21.97 -2.43
N LEU A 134 -23.17 -21.35 -1.42
CA LEU A 134 -23.54 -20.04 -0.93
C LEU A 134 -22.38 -19.07 -1.13
N GLN A 135 -22.67 -17.91 -1.72
CA GLN A 135 -21.71 -16.84 -1.86
C GLN A 135 -21.78 -15.90 -0.66
N VAL A 136 -20.62 -15.67 -0.04
CA VAL A 136 -20.45 -14.73 1.06
C VAL A 136 -20.01 -13.39 0.51
N ARG A 137 -20.79 -12.34 0.78
CA ARG A 137 -20.50 -10.96 0.36
C ARG A 137 -20.53 -10.03 1.55
N PHE A 138 -19.60 -9.09 1.59
CA PHE A 138 -19.59 -8.04 2.61
C PHE A 138 -18.89 -6.79 2.08
N LYS A 139 -18.98 -5.68 2.82
CA LYS A 139 -18.24 -4.45 2.47
C LYS A 139 -16.81 -4.52 2.98
N PRO A 140 -15.79 -4.30 2.13
CA PRO A 140 -14.40 -4.32 2.55
C PRO A 140 -14.07 -3.10 3.42
N LEU A 141 -13.33 -3.34 4.49
CA LEU A 141 -12.71 -2.33 5.35
C LEU A 141 -11.28 -2.05 4.89
N LYS A 142 -10.92 -0.76 4.77
CA LYS A 142 -9.59 -0.33 4.33
C LYS A 142 -8.45 -0.74 5.29
N GLU A 143 -8.80 -0.98 6.55
CA GLU A 143 -7.86 -1.27 7.63
C GLU A 143 -7.69 -2.79 7.87
N ALA A 144 -8.52 -3.61 7.23
CA ALA A 144 -8.50 -5.05 7.34
C ALA A 144 -7.48 -5.65 6.36
N ILE A 145 -6.75 -6.66 6.82
CA ILE A 145 -5.81 -7.45 6.01
C ILE A 145 -6.45 -8.79 5.65
N LEU A 146 -7.23 -9.34 6.59
CA LEU A 146 -7.93 -10.61 6.46
C LEU A 146 -9.32 -10.48 7.07
N TYR A 147 -10.21 -11.34 6.62
CA TYR A 147 -11.54 -11.53 7.17
C TYR A 147 -11.67 -12.95 7.64
N GLU A 148 -12.37 -13.13 8.75
CA GLU A 148 -12.74 -14.42 9.29
C GLU A 148 -14.26 -14.51 9.25
N TYR A 149 -14.79 -15.60 8.70
CA TYR A 149 -16.23 -15.82 8.66
C TYR A 149 -16.57 -17.23 9.14
N GLN A 150 -17.72 -17.35 9.77
CA GLN A 150 -18.25 -18.62 10.23
C GLN A 150 -19.64 -18.79 9.63
N VAL A 151 -19.92 -20.02 9.19
CA VAL A 151 -21.22 -20.42 8.68
C VAL A 151 -21.73 -21.56 9.56
N SER A 152 -23.01 -21.50 9.91
CA SER A 152 -23.68 -22.57 10.65
C SER A 152 -25.08 -22.82 10.11
N ASN A 153 -25.55 -24.06 10.17
CA ASN A 153 -26.90 -24.50 9.83
C ASN A 153 -27.64 -25.11 11.02
N GLU A 154 -27.04 -25.08 12.21
CA GLU A 154 -27.59 -25.65 13.43
C GLU A 154 -27.87 -24.54 14.46
N LEU A 155 -29.03 -24.65 15.12
CA LEU A 155 -29.43 -23.76 16.20
C LEU A 155 -29.36 -24.53 17.52
N ASP A 156 -28.92 -23.87 18.58
CA ASP A 156 -28.97 -24.36 19.95
C ASP A 156 -30.41 -24.27 20.53
N GLN A 157 -30.60 -24.77 21.75
CA GLN A 157 -31.87 -24.73 22.50
C GLN A 157 -32.42 -23.30 22.71
N PHE A 158 -31.55 -22.29 22.59
CA PHE A 158 -31.91 -20.87 22.68
C PHE A 158 -32.08 -20.18 21.31
N GLU A 159 -32.25 -20.95 20.23
CA GLU A 159 -32.39 -20.45 18.85
C GLU A 159 -31.16 -19.65 18.36
N GLN A 160 -29.98 -19.92 18.92
CA GLN A 160 -28.72 -19.27 18.52
C GLN A 160 -27.87 -20.20 17.64
N PRO A 161 -27.25 -19.71 16.55
CA PRO A 161 -26.43 -20.54 15.69
C PRO A 161 -25.21 -21.11 16.42
N ILE A 162 -24.99 -22.42 16.29
CA ILE A 162 -23.80 -23.11 16.83
C ILE A 162 -22.65 -22.89 15.85
N TRP A 163 -21.74 -21.98 16.19
CA TRP A 163 -20.65 -21.61 15.30
C TRP A 163 -19.54 -22.66 15.28
N GLY A 164 -19.33 -23.27 14.11
CA GLY A 164 -18.27 -24.25 13.88
C GLY A 164 -16.96 -23.63 13.37
N GLU A 165 -16.42 -24.22 12.32
CA GLU A 165 -15.14 -23.85 11.73
C GLU A 165 -15.10 -22.38 11.28
N THR A 166 -13.94 -21.75 11.46
CA THR A 166 -13.68 -20.38 10.99
C THR A 166 -12.93 -20.41 9.67
N PHE A 167 -13.54 -19.85 8.64
CA PHE A 167 -12.95 -19.68 7.32
C PHE A 167 -12.26 -18.32 7.21
N GLN A 168 -11.19 -18.25 6.43
CA GLN A 168 -10.45 -17.03 6.18
C GLN A 168 -10.67 -16.54 4.74
N ALA A 169 -10.80 -15.23 4.58
CA ALA A 169 -10.93 -14.57 3.29
C ALA A 169 -10.01 -13.35 3.22
N SER A 170 -9.26 -13.19 2.13
CA SER A 170 -8.45 -12.00 1.87
C SER A 170 -9.23 -10.89 1.16
N SER A 171 -10.37 -11.25 0.55
CA SER A 171 -11.22 -10.37 -0.25
C SER A 171 -12.65 -10.37 0.30
N SER A 172 -13.38 -9.30 0.02
CA SER A 172 -14.82 -9.20 0.31
C SER A 172 -15.72 -9.78 -0.75
N TYR A 173 -15.13 -10.29 -1.84
CA TYR A 173 -15.84 -10.85 -2.99
C TYR A 173 -15.21 -12.19 -3.41
N GLY A 174 -16.06 -13.08 -3.92
CA GLY A 174 -15.65 -14.39 -4.46
C GLY A 174 -15.49 -15.48 -3.40
N ASN A 175 -15.85 -15.21 -2.15
CA ASN A 175 -15.87 -16.22 -1.10
C ASN A 175 -17.10 -17.10 -1.27
N VAL A 176 -16.90 -18.42 -1.30
CA VAL A 176 -17.97 -19.40 -1.48
C VAL A 176 -17.88 -20.41 -0.34
N PHE A 177 -19.00 -20.66 0.31
CA PHE A 177 -19.19 -21.75 1.24
C PHE A 177 -19.85 -22.92 0.49
N SER A 178 -19.22 -24.09 0.55
CA SER A 178 -19.61 -25.30 -0.17
C SER A 178 -19.06 -26.52 0.58
N PRO A 179 -19.78 -27.66 0.60
CA PRO A 179 -21.11 -27.89 0.02
C PRO A 179 -22.26 -27.46 0.94
N THR A 180 -23.37 -26.98 0.36
CA THR A 180 -24.61 -26.65 1.09
C THR A 180 -25.75 -27.59 0.74
N LYS A 181 -26.67 -27.82 1.68
CA LYS A 181 -27.86 -28.66 1.44
C LYS A 181 -29.06 -27.77 1.12
N PRO A 182 -29.78 -28.01 0.00
CA PRO A 182 -31.01 -27.29 -0.32
C PRO A 182 -32.05 -27.42 0.80
N GLY A 183 -32.77 -26.32 1.07
CA GLY A 183 -33.82 -26.24 2.09
C GLY A 183 -33.33 -25.98 3.53
N TYR A 184 -32.02 -25.93 3.76
CA TYR A 184 -31.46 -25.56 5.07
C TYR A 184 -31.24 -24.04 5.17
N VAL A 185 -31.51 -23.48 6.35
CA VAL A 185 -31.19 -22.09 6.69
C VAL A 185 -29.74 -22.03 7.18
N TYR A 186 -28.94 -21.22 6.51
CA TYR A 186 -27.55 -20.95 6.89
C TYR A 186 -27.43 -19.58 7.51
N TYR A 187 -26.74 -19.51 8.65
CA TYR A 187 -26.38 -18.30 9.36
C TYR A 187 -24.91 -17.97 9.11
N LEU A 188 -24.61 -16.70 8.90
CA LEU A 188 -23.28 -16.18 8.63
C LEU A 188 -22.96 -15.04 9.60
N ARG A 189 -21.74 -15.06 10.13
CA ARG A 189 -21.10 -13.89 10.75
C ARG A 189 -19.70 -13.70 10.21
N VAL A 190 -19.27 -12.45 10.10
CA VAL A 190 -17.97 -12.04 9.55
C VAL A 190 -17.31 -11.06 10.52
N ARG A 191 -16.00 -11.17 10.69
CA ARG A 191 -15.17 -10.18 11.39
C ARG A 191 -13.92 -9.88 10.60
N ALA A 192 -13.32 -8.73 10.86
CA ALA A 192 -12.08 -8.30 10.21
C ALA A 192 -10.87 -8.43 11.13
N ARG A 193 -9.70 -8.64 10.55
CA ARG A 193 -8.43 -8.77 11.26
C ARG A 193 -7.33 -7.96 10.58
N ASN A 194 -6.48 -7.34 11.38
CA ASN A 194 -5.28 -6.66 10.90
C ASN A 194 -4.08 -6.93 11.82
N ARG A 195 -2.98 -6.19 11.60
CA ARG A 195 -1.74 -6.32 12.40
C ARG A 195 -1.90 -5.91 13.87
N ARG A 196 -2.96 -5.16 14.21
CA ARG A 196 -3.19 -4.61 15.55
C ARG A 196 -4.10 -5.50 16.37
N GLY A 197 -5.05 -6.16 15.73
CA GLY A 197 -5.94 -7.09 16.40
C GLY A 197 -7.05 -7.61 15.51
N ILE A 198 -8.04 -8.17 16.18
CA ILE A 198 -9.25 -8.75 15.60
C ILE A 198 -10.40 -7.82 15.99
N GLY A 199 -11.20 -7.41 15.00
CA GLY A 199 -12.42 -6.64 15.22
C GLY A 199 -13.58 -7.52 15.68
N ASP A 200 -14.65 -6.88 16.12
CA ASP A 200 -15.86 -7.57 16.58
C ASP A 200 -16.60 -8.24 15.40
N TRP A 201 -17.40 -9.25 15.75
CA TRP A 201 -18.29 -9.92 14.81
C TRP A 201 -19.40 -8.97 14.35
N CYS A 202 -19.78 -9.07 13.07
CA CYS A 202 -20.97 -8.39 12.55
C CYS A 202 -22.27 -9.03 13.04
N ASP A 203 -23.37 -8.33 12.78
CA ASP A 203 -24.70 -8.88 12.93
C ASP A 203 -24.87 -10.14 12.08
N VAL A 204 -25.57 -11.13 12.63
CA VAL A 204 -25.79 -12.41 11.98
C VAL A 204 -26.77 -12.25 10.84
N VAL A 205 -26.45 -12.80 9.68
CA VAL A 205 -27.35 -12.84 8.52
C VAL A 205 -27.71 -14.26 8.16
N SER A 206 -28.92 -14.48 7.68
CA SER A 206 -29.43 -15.81 7.33
C SER A 206 -29.94 -15.89 5.90
N LEU A 207 -29.70 -17.03 5.24
CA LEU A 207 -30.29 -17.36 3.93
C LEU A 207 -30.65 -18.84 3.88
N THR A 208 -31.83 -19.16 3.33
CA THR A 208 -32.20 -20.53 2.99
C THR A 208 -31.57 -20.93 1.66
N ALA A 209 -30.73 -21.96 1.65
CA ALA A 209 -30.08 -22.46 0.45
C ALA A 209 -31.09 -23.10 -0.52
N ARG A 210 -30.95 -22.82 -1.82
CA ARG A 210 -31.80 -23.35 -2.90
C ARG A 210 -31.19 -24.54 -3.63
#